data_AF-A0A7M3YID6-F1
#
_entry.id   AF-A0A7M3YID6-F1
#
_cell.length_a   1.000
_cell.length_b   1.000
_cell.length_c   1.000
_cell.angle_alpha   90.00
_cell.angle_beta   90.00
_cell.angle_gamma   90.00
#
_symmetry.space_group_name_H-M   'P 1'
#
loop_
_entity.id
_entity.type
_entity.pdbx_description
1 polymer ?
#
loop_
_entity_poly.entity_id
_entity_poly.type
_entity_poly.pdbx_seq_one_letter_code
_entity_poly.pdbx_strand_id
1 'polypeptide(L)' 'MALPQDVLARLASLTGYDQMLEMDTVSRTHGVGLAEIESQLAAFKAGAAQPEETNQPADFSPVASKELVDLETAQPVNS' A
#
# COMPACT_ATOMS: atom_id res chain seq x y z
N MET A 1 -10.26 -7.49 13.35
CA MET A 1 -9.23 -7.59 14.41
C MET A 1 -7.94 -7.03 13.81
N ALA A 2 -7.24 -6.10 14.46
CA ALA A 2 -6.01 -5.54 13.87
C ALA A 2 -4.87 -6.57 13.89
N LEU A 3 -4.12 -6.66 12.80
CA LEU A 3 -2.94 -7.51 12.69
C LEU A 3 -1.78 -6.94 13.52
N PRO A 4 -0.92 -7.80 14.08
CA PRO A 4 0.30 -7.34 14.76
C PRO A 4 1.24 -6.63 13.79
N GLN A 5 1.96 -5.62 14.28
CA GLN A 5 2.94 -4.88 13.46
C GLN A 5 4.07 -5.77 12.94
N ASP A 6 4.51 -6.78 13.70
CA ASP A 6 5.52 -7.76 13.23
C ASP A 6 5.07 -8.52 11.98
N VAL A 7 3.78 -8.85 11.89
CA VAL A 7 3.20 -9.56 10.74
C VAL A 7 3.14 -8.63 9.53
N LEU A 8 2.74 -7.37 9.73
CA LEU A 8 2.72 -6.36 8.67
C LEU A 8 4.13 -6.02 8.17
N ALA A 9 5.12 -5.94 9.07
CA ALA A 9 6.52 -5.72 8.72
C ALA A 9 7.09 -6.87 7.87
N ARG A 10 6.78 -8.12 8.24
CA ARG A 10 7.15 -9.30 7.46
C ARG A 10 6.46 -9.32 6.09
N LEU A 11 5.16 -9.04 6.04
CA LEU A 11 4.43 -8.93 4.77
C LEU A 11 4.96 -7.81 3.87
N ALA A 12 5.43 -6.71 4.45
CA ALA A 12 5.98 -5.57 3.73
C ALA A 12 7.38 -5.85 3.17
N SER A 13 8.18 -6.70 3.83
CA SER A 13 9.51 -7.10 3.37
C SER A 13 9.46 -8.19 2.30
N LEU A 14 8.37 -8.96 2.24
CA LEU A 14 8.11 -9.95 1.20
C LEU A 14 7.56 -9.28 -0.07
N THR A 15 7.87 -9.88 -1.22
CA THR A 15 7.42 -9.39 -2.53
C THR A 15 6.99 -10.54 -3.43
N GLY A 16 6.09 -10.27 -4.37
CA GLY A 16 5.65 -11.25 -5.36
C GLY A 16 4.93 -12.45 -4.73
N TYR A 17 5.46 -13.65 -4.96
CA TYR A 17 4.79 -14.90 -4.58
C TYR A 17 4.77 -15.15 -3.07
N ASP A 18 5.87 -14.91 -2.36
CA ASP A 18 5.94 -15.12 -0.91
C ASP A 18 5.00 -14.18 -0.15
N GLN A 19 4.81 -12.96 -0.66
CA GLN A 19 3.85 -12.01 -0.11
C GLN A 19 2.42 -12.54 -0.23
N MET A 20 2.04 -13.07 -1.39
CA MET A 20 0.72 -13.64 -1.63
C MET A 20 0.45 -14.85 -0.72
N LEU A 21 1.46 -15.72 -0.52
CA LEU A 21 1.33 -16.90 0.33
C LEU A 21 1.21 -16.53 1.82
N GLU A 22 2.01 -15.57 2.28
CA GLU A 22 1.91 -15.11 3.67
C GLU A 22 0.61 -14.33 3.92
N MET A 23 0.11 -13.55 2.97
CA MET A 23 -1.20 -12.87 3.13
C MET A 23 -2.33 -13.87 3.35
N ASP A 24 -2.33 -14.96 2.59
CA ASP A 24 -3.32 -16.02 2.70
C ASP A 24 -3.15 -16.83 4.01
N THR A 25 -1.91 -17.06 4.45
CA THR A 25 -1.61 -17.68 5.75
C THR A 25 -2.10 -16.82 6.90
N VAL A 26 -1.75 -15.52 6.90
CA VAL A 26 -2.17 -14.54 7.91
C VAL A 26 -3.69 -14.41 7.96
N SER A 27 -4.35 -14.45 6.80
CA SER A 27 -5.81 -14.47 6.70
C SER A 27 -6.42 -15.65 7.45
N ARG A 28 -5.86 -16.86 7.28
CA ARG A 28 -6.33 -18.06 7.97
C ARG A 28 -5.98 -18.08 9.46
N THR A 29 -4.78 -17.63 9.83
CA THR A 29 -4.29 -17.66 11.21
C THR A 29 -5.00 -16.63 12.09
N HIS A 30 -5.24 -15.43 11.57
CA HIS A 30 -5.84 -14.33 12.34
C HIS A 30 -7.33 -14.14 12.03
N GLY A 31 -7.89 -14.86 11.05
CA GLY A 31 -9.28 -14.73 10.65
C GLY A 31 -9.61 -13.37 10.03
N VAL A 32 -8.64 -12.75 9.35
CA VAL A 32 -8.77 -11.40 8.78
C VAL A 32 -8.86 -11.51 7.27
N GLY A 33 -9.82 -10.85 6.65
CA GLY A 33 -9.99 -10.89 5.19
C GLY A 33 -8.83 -10.23 4.45
N LEU A 34 -8.47 -10.76 3.26
CA LEU A 34 -7.35 -10.25 2.45
C LEU A 34 -7.43 -8.73 2.21
N ALA A 35 -8.61 -8.20 1.90
CA ALA A 35 -8.81 -6.76 1.70
C ALA A 35 -8.43 -5.92 2.94
N GLU A 36 -8.67 -6.47 4.13
CA GLU A 36 -8.34 -5.80 5.39
C GLU A 36 -6.85 -5.93 5.72
N ILE A 37 -6.20 -7.02 5.30
CA ILE A 37 -4.73 -7.19 5.34
C ILE A 37 -4.07 -6.18 4.40
N GLU A 38 -4.56 -6.04 3.17
CA GLU A 38 -4.04 -5.06 2.19
C GLU A 38 -4.16 -3.64 2.70
N SER A 39 -5.33 -3.28 3.26
CA SER A 39 -5.55 -1.96 3.85
C SER A 39 -4.56 -1.67 4.99
N GLN A 40 -4.35 -2.63 5.90
CA GLN A 40 -3.41 -2.49 7.00
C GLN A 40 -1.96 -2.47 6.53
N LEU A 41 -1.60 -3.26 5.52
CA LEU A 41 -0.27 -3.30 4.93
C LEU A 41 0.06 -1.99 4.20
N ALA A 42 -0.91 -1.43 3.48
CA ALA A 42 -0.79 -0.13 2.82
C ALA A 42 -0.65 1.00 3.87
N ALA A 43 -1.48 0.99 4.92
CA ALA A 43 -1.37 1.93 6.02
C ALA A 43 -0.03 1.80 6.76
N PHE A 44 0.46 0.58 6.96
CA PHE A 44 1.77 0.31 7.56
C PHE A 44 2.92 0.86 6.70
N LYS A 45 2.88 0.63 5.38
CA LYS A 45 3.86 1.18 4.44
C LYS A 45 3.81 2.71 4.37
N ALA A 46 2.61 3.30 4.42
CA ALA A 46 2.44 4.75 4.46
C ALA A 46 2.94 5.36 5.78
N GLY A 47 2.65 4.72 6.91
CA GLY A 47 3.12 5.15 8.24
C GLY A 47 4.62 4.94 8.44
N ALA A 48 5.22 3.91 7.85
CA ALA A 48 6.67 3.70 7.83
C ALA A 48 7.41 4.72 6.93
N ALA A 49 6.69 5.35 5.98
CA ALA A 49 7.20 6.42 5.13
C ALA A 49 6.99 7.82 5.72
N GLN A 50 6.36 7.96 6.90
CA GLN A 50 6.33 9.20 7.63
C GLN A 50 7.59 9.32 8.51
N PRO A 51 8.57 10.19 8.18
CA PRO A 51 9.28 10.84 9.27
C PRO A 51 8.24 11.56 10.12
N GLU A 52 8.42 11.57 11.44
CA GLU A 52 7.64 12.37 12.38
C GLU A 52 7.42 13.80 11.87
N GLU A 53 6.31 14.05 11.17
CA GLU A 53 5.81 15.40 10.97
C GLU A 53 4.75 15.64 12.04
N THR A 54 5.25 16.28 13.09
CA THR A 54 4.53 16.97 14.14
C THR A 54 3.17 17.53 13.71
N ASN A 55 2.11 17.06 14.38
CA ASN A 55 0.97 17.86 14.82
C ASN A 55 0.33 18.80 13.79
N GLN A 56 -0.47 18.30 12.84
CA GLN A 56 -1.58 19.09 12.24
C GLN A 56 -2.76 18.16 11.83
N PRO A 57 -4.02 18.48 12.16
CA PRO A 57 -5.17 17.80 11.62
C PRO A 57 -5.53 18.46 10.28
N ALA A 58 -5.23 17.80 9.17
CA ALA A 58 -5.71 18.25 7.87
C ALA A 58 -6.01 17.05 6.97
N ASP A 59 -7.31 16.87 6.75
CA ASP A 59 -7.95 16.45 5.51
C ASP A 59 -7.39 15.23 4.77
N PHE A 60 -8.16 14.15 4.89
CA PHE A 60 -8.16 13.01 3.99
C PHE A 60 -8.41 13.50 2.55
N SER A 61 -7.47 13.32 1.63
CA SER A 61 -7.77 13.33 0.20
C SER A 61 -7.03 12.18 -0.50
N PRO A 62 -7.73 11.08 -0.84
CA PRO A 62 -7.14 9.95 -1.52
C PRO A 62 -6.96 10.36 -2.99
N VAL A 63 -5.79 10.86 -3.35
CA VAL A 63 -5.43 10.89 -4.78
C VAL A 63 -5.09 9.47 -5.17
N ALA A 64 -6.10 8.80 -5.72
CA ALA A 64 -5.89 7.70 -6.64
C ALA A 64 -5.01 8.24 -7.78
N SER A 65 -3.69 8.14 -7.61
CA SER A 65 -2.74 8.31 -8.70
C SER A 65 -2.90 7.12 -9.64
N LYS A 66 -4.05 7.06 -10.34
CA LYS A 66 -4.03 6.62 -11.73
C LYS A 66 -3.12 7.61 -12.41
N GLU A 67 -1.90 7.17 -12.69
CA GLU A 67 -1.05 7.79 -13.69
C GLU A 67 -1.89 7.90 -14.96
N LEU A 68 -2.41 9.10 -15.23
CA LEU A 68 -2.96 9.43 -16.52
C LEU A 68 -1.75 9.47 -17.43
N VAL A 69 -1.65 8.49 -18.32
CA VAL A 69 -0.67 8.51 -19.41
C VAL A 69 -0.81 9.84 -20.13
N ASP A 70 0.20 10.67 -19.97
CA ASP A 70 0.24 12.01 -20.53
C ASP A 70 0.52 11.90 -22.04
N LEU A 71 -0.55 12.00 -22.83
CA LEU A 71 -0.50 11.93 -24.29
C LEU A 71 0.16 13.17 -24.93
N GLU A 72 0.61 14.17 -24.14
CA GLU A 72 1.24 15.39 -24.66
C GLU A 72 2.66 15.15 -25.20
N THR A 73 3.22 13.95 -24.99
CA THR A 73 4.47 13.51 -25.62
C THR A 73 4.32 12.95 -27.03
N ALA A 74 3.11 13.00 -27.63
CA ALA A 74 2.93 12.70 -29.05
C ALA A 74 3.66 13.75 -29.91
N GLN A 75 4.92 13.44 -30.25
CA GLN A 75 5.78 14.29 -31.08
C GLN A 75 5.15 14.56 -32.45
N PRO A 76 5.25 15.80 -32.99
CA PRO A 76 4.78 16.10 -34.33
C PRO A 76 5.73 15.45 -35.35
N VAL A 77 5.23 14.52 -36.16
CA VAL A 77 5.96 14.06 -37.34
C VAL A 77 5.89 15.15 -38.41
N ASN A 78 6.87 16.04 -38.39
CA ASN A 78 7.05 17.07 -39.40
C ASN A 78 7.90 16.51 -40.56
N SER A 79 7.40 16.58 -41.79
CA SER A 79 8.16 16.74 -43.05
C SER A 79 7.20 17.14 -44.16
#